data_AF-A0A8T5RDR6-F1
#
_entry.id   AF-A0A8T5RDR6-F1
#
_cell.length_a   1.000
_cell.length_b   1.000
_cell.length_c   1.000
_cell.angle_alpha   90.00
_cell.angle_beta   90.00
_cell.angle_gamma   90.00
#
_symmetry.space_group_name_H-M   'P 1'
#
loop_
_entity.id
_entity.type
_entity.pdbx_description
1 polymer ?
#
loop_
_entity_poly.entity_id
_entity_poly.type
_entity_poly.pdbx_seq_one_letter_code
_entity_poly.pdbx_strand_id
1 'polypeptide(L)' 'MVFHDKKLARTTNGKGVIKKITYNDLKNLKTKYRNRKIPLLGEFIDYVKNKAQMIIHLKNERTMREVLS' A
#
# COMPACT_ATOMS: atom_id res chain seq x y z
N MET A 1 -3.47 -1.66 2.03
CA MET A 1 -2.33 -0.73 1.88
C MET A 1 -2.05 -0.53 0.40
N VAL A 2 -1.69 0.68 -0.03
CA VAL A 2 -1.42 0.96 -1.45
C VAL A 2 0.07 0.81 -1.72
N PHE A 3 0.45 -0.24 -2.47
CA PHE A 3 1.86 -0.49 -2.78
C PHE A 3 2.01 -1.32 -4.06
N HIS A 4 2.94 -0.94 -4.94
CA HIS A 4 3.09 -1.58 -6.25
C HIS A 4 3.88 -2.89 -6.20
N ASP A 5 5.03 -2.90 -5.54
CA ASP A 5 5.99 -4.00 -5.68
C ASP A 5 5.81 -5.09 -4.63
N LYS A 6 6.34 -6.28 -4.91
CA LYS A 6 6.46 -7.32 -3.89
C LYS A 6 7.56 -7.02 -2.86
N LYS A 7 8.58 -6.24 -3.23
CA LYS A 7 9.74 -5.88 -2.39
C LYS A 7 9.72 -4.40 -2.03
N LEU A 8 10.12 -4.06 -0.81
CA LEU A 8 10.11 -2.68 -0.29
C LEU A 8 11.19 -1.77 -0.90
N ALA A 9 12.33 -2.36 -1.26
CA ALA A 9 13.58 -1.64 -1.50
C ALA A 9 13.57 -0.63 -2.66
N ARG A 10 12.65 -0.73 -3.63
CA ARG A 10 12.63 0.22 -4.76
C ARG A 10 12.11 1.59 -4.32
N THR A 11 11.01 1.64 -3.58
CA THR A 11 10.28 2.88 -3.29
C THR A 11 10.38 3.35 -1.85
N THR A 12 10.85 2.52 -0.91
CA THR A 12 10.96 2.87 0.52
C THR A 12 12.37 2.67 1.06
N ASN A 13 12.60 3.16 2.28
CA ASN A 13 13.82 2.91 3.06
C ASN A 13 13.86 1.50 3.70
N GLY A 14 12.86 0.65 3.47
CA GLY A 14 12.81 -0.72 3.98
C GLY A 14 13.39 -1.75 3.01
N LYS A 15 13.64 -2.96 3.53
CA LYS A 15 14.08 -4.14 2.76
C LYS A 15 13.12 -5.31 3.00
N GLY A 16 13.17 -6.32 2.14
CA GLY A 16 12.36 -7.53 2.27
C GLY A 16 11.07 -7.53 1.44
N VAL A 17 10.28 -8.59 1.61
CA VAL A 17 9.03 -8.85 0.88
C VAL A 17 7.85 -8.37 1.72
N ILE A 18 7.03 -7.48 1.17
CA ILE A 18 5.93 -6.80 1.89
C ILE A 18 4.96 -7.76 2.58
N LYS A 19 4.65 -8.91 1.95
CA LYS A 19 3.73 -9.92 2.49
C LYS A 19 4.29 -10.69 3.71
N LYS A 20 5.59 -10.58 3.99
CA LYS A 20 6.27 -11.26 5.10
C LYS A 20 6.53 -10.34 6.31
N ILE A 21 6.02 -9.12 6.27
CA ILE A 21 6.34 -8.07 7.24
C ILE A 21 5.05 -7.61 7.91
N THR A 22 5.09 -7.37 9.22
CA THR A 22 3.92 -6.95 9.98
C THR A 22 3.53 -5.51 9.62
N TYR A 23 2.27 -5.15 9.82
CA TYR A 23 1.83 -3.77 9.66
C TYR A 23 2.59 -2.79 10.58
N ASN A 24 2.93 -3.21 11.81
CA ASN A 24 3.65 -2.37 12.76
C ASN A 24 5.06 -2.00 12.27
N ASP A 25 5.70 -2.89 11.52
CA ASP A 25 6.99 -2.59 10.90
C ASP A 25 6.82 -1.71 9.66
N LEU A 26 5.77 -1.97 8.85
CA LEU A 26 5.50 -1.24 7.61
C LEU A 26 5.08 0.22 7.84
N LYS A 27 4.30 0.50 8.89
CA LYS A 27 3.71 1.84 9.14
C LYS A 27 4.75 2.94 9.39
N ASN A 28 5.96 2.54 9.79
CA ASN A 28 7.07 3.45 10.08
C ASN A 28 8.01 3.66 8.89
N LEU A 29 7.89 2.84 7.83
CA LEU A 29 8.69 3.00 6.63
C LEU A 29 8.32 4.28 5.88
N LYS A 30 9.32 4.82 5.19
CA LYS A 30 9.23 6.09 4.45
C LYS A 30 9.59 5.89 2.99
N THR A 31 8.86 6.56 2.11
CA THR A 31 9.19 6.60 0.67
C THR A 31 10.51 7.33 0.46
N LYS A 32 11.38 6.83 -0.42
CA LYS A 32 12.69 7.45 -0.69
C LYS A 32 12.59 8.89 -1.21
N TYR A 33 11.65 9.15 -2.11
CA TYR A 33 11.59 10.45 -2.82
C TYR A 33 11.02 11.59 -1.98
N ARG A 34 9.96 11.34 -1.20
CA ARG A 34 9.22 12.40 -0.50
C ARG A 34 9.13 12.21 1.02
N ASN A 35 9.86 11.22 1.56
CA ASN A 35 9.85 10.89 2.99
C ASN A 35 8.42 10.73 3.59
N ARG A 36 7.46 10.22 2.80
CA ARG A 36 6.07 10.00 3.21
C ARG A 36 5.86 8.57 3.71
N LYS A 37 4.86 8.36 4.56
CA LYS A 37 4.44 7.00 4.96
C LYS A 37 3.77 6.29 3.78
N ILE A 38 3.74 4.96 3.82
CA ILE A 38 2.91 4.17 2.89
C ILE A 38 1.45 4.35 3.29
N PRO A 39 0.55 4.80 2.39
CA PRO A 39 -0.84 5.04 2.76
C PRO A 39 -1.63 3.74 2.87
N LEU A 40 -2.58 3.71 3.79
CA LEU A 40 -3.64 2.71 3.79
C LEU A 40 -4.58 2.95 2.61
N LEU A 41 -5.28 1.89 2.18
CA LEU A 41 -6.23 2.02 1.08
C LEU A 41 -7.42 2.90 1.50
N GLY A 42 -7.95 2.72 2.71
CA GLY A 42 -9.02 3.56 3.26
C GLY A 42 -8.64 5.05 3.31
N GLU A 43 -7.49 5.37 3.91
CA GLU A 43 -6.96 6.75 3.95
C GLU A 43 -6.84 7.37 2.56
N PHE A 44 -6.41 6.59 1.57
CA PHE A 44 -6.27 7.06 0.21
C PHE A 44 -7.63 7.26 -0.48
N ILE A 45 -8.60 6.37 -0.26
CA ILE A 45 -9.98 6.51 -0.76
C ILE A 45 -10.63 7.78 -0.20
N ASP A 46 -10.54 7.98 1.12
CA ASP A 46 -11.08 9.18 1.76
C ASP A 46 -10.41 10.46 1.22
N TYR A 47 -9.10 10.40 0.96
CA TYR A 47 -8.37 11.52 0.38
C TYR A 47 -8.84 11.88 -1.03
N VAL A 48 -9.10 10.89 -1.90
CA VAL A 48 -9.50 11.14 -3.30
C VAL A 48 -11.02 11.29 -3.49
N LYS A 49 -11.82 10.98 -2.47
CA LYS A 49 -13.28 11.11 -2.51
C LYS A 49 -13.66 12.51 -3.02
N ASN A 50 -14.53 12.55 -4.03
CA ASN A 50 -14.98 13.78 -4.71
C ASN A 50 -13.89 14.57 -5.45
N LYS A 51 -12.67 14.02 -5.63
CA LYS A 51 -11.56 14.68 -6.36
C LYS A 51 -11.19 13.98 -7.65
N ALA A 52 -11.31 12.64 -7.68
CA ALA A 52 -10.92 11.84 -8.83
C ALA A 52 -11.68 10.50 -8.86
N GLN A 53 -11.79 9.93 -10.06
CA GLN A 53 -12.15 8.53 -10.23
C GLN A 53 -10.93 7.65 -9.90
N MET A 54 -11.17 6.49 -9.28
CA MET A 54 -10.11 5.55 -8.88
C MET A 54 -10.26 4.22 -9.61
N ILE A 55 -9.17 3.73 -10.20
CA ILE A 55 -9.06 2.36 -10.71
C ILE A 55 -8.14 1.57 -9.77
N ILE A 56 -8.68 0.54 -9.11
CA ILE A 56 -7.94 -0.28 -8.14
C ILE A 56 -7.52 -1.59 -8.80
N HIS A 57 -6.21 -1.84 -8.86
CA HIS A 57 -5.68 -3.14 -9.28
C HIS A 57 -5.36 -4.00 -8.05
N LEU A 58 -6.16 -5.05 -7.85
CA LEU A 58 -5.97 -6.03 -6.78
C LEU A 58 -4.81 -6.98 -7.13
N LYS A 59 -3.84 -7.11 -6.21
CA LYS A 59 -2.57 -7.82 -6.48
C LYS A 59 -2.49 -9.25 -5.94
N ASN A 60 -3.53 -9.74 -5.27
CA ASN A 60 -3.55 -11.09 -4.72
C ASN A 60 -4.97 -11.64 -4.60
N GLU A 61 -5.10 -12.96 -4.78
CA GLU A 61 -6.41 -13.64 -4.78
C GLU A 61 -7.13 -13.58 -3.44
N ARG A 62 -6.40 -13.63 -2.32
CA ARG A 62 -7.01 -13.56 -0.98
C ARG A 62 -7.75 -12.24 -0.78
N THR A 63 -7.09 -11.12 -1.08
CA THR A 63 -7.68 -9.79 -1.04
C THR A 63 -8.82 -9.67 -2.04
N MET A 64 -8.74 -10.34 -3.20
CA MET A 64 -9.85 -10.36 -4.15
C MET A 64 -11.09 -11.06 -3.57
N ARG A 65 -10.90 -12.19 -2.87
CA ARG A 65 -12.00 -12.87 -2.17
C ARG A 65 -12.60 -12.03 -1.05
N GLU A 66 -11.76 -11.40 -0.22
CA GLU A 66 -12.21 -10.54 0.89
C GLU A 66 -12.99 -9.29 0.44
N VAL A 67 -12.78 -8.82 -0.81
CA VAL A 67 -13.49 -7.64 -1.36
C VAL A 67 -14.78 -8.03 -2.09
N LEU A 68 -14.87 -9.26 -2.60
CA LEU A 68 -16.03 -9.74 -3.36
C LEU A 68 -17.05 -10.52 -2.49
N SER A 69 -16.68 -10.86 -1.25
CA SER A 69 -17.54 -11.48 -0.25
C SER A 69 -18.36 -10.44 0.51
#